data_AF-K1TFL8-F1
#
_entry.id   AF-K1TFL8-F1
#
_cell.length_a   1.000
_cell.length_b   1.000
_cell.length_c   1.000
_cell.angle_alpha   90.00
_cell.angle_beta   90.00
_cell.angle_gamma   90.00
#
_symmetry.space_group_name_H-M   'P 1'
#
loop_
_entity.id
_entity.type
_entity.pdbx_description
1 polymer ?
#
loop_
_entity_poly.entity_id
_entity_poly.type
_entity_poly.pdbx_seq_one_letter_code
_entity_poly.pdbx_strand_id
1 'polypeptide(L)'
;EAESRGTSVYLVDRVVPMLPERLCNEICSLRPDEDKLTFSCVFELNGNAEVQKSHIARTVIRSNRRFAYEEAQEVIETGEGDYKEEILALNDLAQKLRKRRFDNGSINFDRHEVKFDIDESGKPIGVYFKVSKEANKLIEEFMLLANRTVAEFIGKPKDGKKPKAFVYRVHDLPDPDKMASFAAFITRFGYKIKTEGSKA
;
A
#
# COMPACT_ATOMS: atom_id res chain seq x y z
N GLU A 1 -20.08 -10.78 13.25
CA GLU A 1 -18.84 -10.47 13.98
C GLU A 1 -17.83 -9.67 13.14
N ALA A 2 -17.38 -10.15 11.98
CA ALA A 2 -16.43 -9.40 11.15
C ALA A 2 -16.97 -8.01 10.74
N GLU A 3 -18.24 -7.93 10.32
CA GLU A 3 -18.94 -6.69 10.00
C GLU A 3 -18.99 -5.71 11.19
N SER A 4 -19.26 -6.22 12.41
CA SER A 4 -19.31 -5.38 13.62
C SER A 4 -17.93 -4.92 14.08
N ARG A 5 -16.86 -5.69 13.83
CA ARG A 5 -15.48 -5.30 14.15
C ARG A 5 -14.90 -4.33 13.12
N GLY A 6 -15.22 -4.50 11.83
CA GLY A 6 -14.84 -3.61 10.72
C GLY A 6 -13.36 -3.67 10.31
N THR A 7 -12.42 -3.69 11.27
CA THR A 7 -10.98 -3.79 11.05
C THR A 7 -10.28 -4.48 12.23
N SER A 8 -9.09 -5.03 12.00
CA SER A 8 -8.21 -5.43 13.11
C SER A 8 -7.65 -4.18 13.78
N VAL A 9 -7.58 -4.17 15.11
CA VAL A 9 -7.02 -3.06 15.90
C VAL A 9 -5.61 -3.43 16.35
N TYR A 10 -4.61 -2.69 15.87
CA TYR A 10 -3.21 -2.86 16.24
C TYR A 10 -2.89 -1.95 17.42
N LEU A 11 -2.75 -2.54 18.60
CA LEU A 11 -2.26 -1.88 19.80
C LEU A 11 -0.73 -2.00 19.87
N VAL A 12 -0.12 -1.32 20.84
CA VAL A 12 1.34 -1.34 20.98
C VAL A 12 1.85 -2.74 21.34
N ASP A 13 1.14 -3.45 22.21
CA ASP A 13 1.52 -4.76 22.75
C ASP A 13 0.84 -5.95 22.05
N ARG A 14 -0.28 -5.74 21.37
CA ARG A 14 -1.09 -6.83 20.80
C ARG A 14 -1.91 -6.41 19.60
N VAL A 15 -2.48 -7.41 18.91
CA VAL A 15 -3.46 -7.20 17.85
C VAL A 15 -4.79 -7.79 18.29
N VAL A 16 -5.87 -7.02 18.16
CA VAL A 16 -7.24 -7.52 18.28
C VAL A 16 -7.73 -7.83 16.86
N PRO A 17 -7.76 -9.10 16.43
CA PRO A 17 -8.02 -9.44 15.04
C PRO A 17 -9.50 -9.24 14.67
N MET A 18 -9.79 -8.86 13.43
CA MET A 18 -11.17 -8.77 12.92
C MET A 18 -11.83 -10.15 12.75
N LEU A 19 -11.04 -11.15 12.40
CA LEU A 19 -11.49 -12.52 12.17
C LEU A 19 -10.94 -13.43 13.28
N PRO A 20 -11.53 -14.63 13.48
CA PRO A 20 -10.97 -15.65 14.35
C PRO A 20 -9.49 -15.92 14.06
N GLU A 21 -8.68 -16.12 15.10
CA GLU A 21 -7.23 -16.32 14.98
C GLU A 21 -6.85 -17.45 14.02
N ARG A 22 -7.61 -18.55 14.04
CA ARG A 22 -7.41 -19.69 13.14
C ARG A 22 -7.53 -19.28 11.66
N LEU A 23 -8.44 -18.38 11.32
CA LEU A 23 -8.56 -17.87 9.96
C LEU A 23 -7.42 -16.91 9.63
N CYS A 24 -7.09 -15.97 10.51
CA CYS A 24 -6.05 -14.99 10.29
C CYS A 24 -4.64 -15.61 10.16
N ASN A 25 -4.28 -16.52 11.07
CA ASN A 25 -2.89 -16.94 11.28
C ASN A 25 -2.56 -18.27 10.60
N GLU A 26 -3.55 -19.14 10.35
CA GLU A 26 -3.32 -20.46 9.76
C GLU A 26 -3.91 -20.55 8.36
N ILE A 27 -5.23 -20.38 8.22
CA ILE A 27 -5.95 -20.74 6.99
C ILE A 27 -5.71 -19.71 5.89
N CYS A 28 -5.91 -18.42 6.17
CA CYS A 28 -5.80 -17.35 5.17
C CYS A 28 -4.40 -16.72 5.11
N SER A 29 -3.55 -16.95 6.13
CA SER A 29 -2.17 -16.47 6.13
C SER A 29 -1.39 -17.14 4.98
N LEU A 30 -0.70 -16.32 4.18
CA LEU A 30 0.10 -16.79 3.04
C LEU A 30 1.46 -17.33 3.49
N ARG A 31 1.42 -18.33 4.38
CA ARG A 31 2.62 -19.01 4.89
C ARG A 31 3.38 -19.70 3.73
N PRO A 32 4.71 -19.74 3.81
CA PRO A 32 5.51 -20.42 2.80
C PRO A 32 5.21 -21.92 2.77
N ASP A 33 5.49 -22.53 1.61
CA ASP A 33 5.45 -23.99 1.37
C ASP A 33 4.08 -24.66 1.55
N GLU A 34 3.01 -23.86 1.63
CA GLU A 34 1.62 -24.31 1.72
C GLU A 34 0.78 -23.78 0.56
N ASP A 35 -0.12 -24.60 0.02
CA ASP A 35 -1.08 -24.14 -0.98
C ASP A 35 -2.15 -23.24 -0.33
N LYS A 36 -2.36 -22.05 -0.90
CA LYS A 36 -3.30 -21.05 -0.40
C LYS A 36 -4.22 -20.58 -1.53
N LEU A 37 -5.51 -20.50 -1.21
CA LEU A 37 -6.51 -19.94 -2.11
C LEU A 37 -6.40 -18.42 -2.08
N THR A 38 -6.27 -17.81 -3.26
CA THR A 38 -6.10 -16.36 -3.40
C THR A 38 -7.04 -15.80 -4.46
N PHE A 39 -7.26 -14.49 -4.37
CA PHE A 39 -7.78 -13.69 -5.47
C PHE A 39 -6.64 -12.81 -5.96
N SER A 40 -6.15 -13.08 -7.17
CA SER A 40 -4.97 -12.41 -7.72
C SER A 40 -5.36 -11.36 -8.75
N CYS A 41 -4.63 -10.24 -8.75
CA CYS A 41 -4.54 -9.33 -9.88
C CYS A 41 -3.22 -9.62 -10.59
N VAL A 42 -3.28 -10.07 -11.85
CA VAL A 42 -2.11 -10.41 -12.65
C VAL A 42 -1.93 -9.36 -13.74
N PHE A 43 -0.70 -8.88 -13.89
CA PHE A 43 -0.35 -7.76 -14.76
C PHE A 43 0.73 -8.16 -15.77
N GLU A 44 0.56 -7.71 -17.00
CA GLU A 44 1.61 -7.68 -18.03
C GLU A 44 2.12 -6.24 -18.11
N LEU A 45 3.33 -6.01 -17.61
CA LEU A 45 3.99 -4.70 -17.62
C LEU A 45 5.10 -4.70 -18.66
N ASN A 46 5.25 -3.60 -19.41
CA ASN A 46 6.45 -3.39 -20.23
C ASN A 46 7.63 -2.87 -19.38
N GLY A 47 8.80 -2.69 -19.99
CA GLY A 47 9.99 -2.17 -19.31
C GLY A 47 9.86 -0.75 -18.74
N ASN A 48 8.82 0.00 -19.12
CA ASN A 48 8.50 1.31 -18.56
C ASN A 48 7.45 1.24 -17.43
N ALA A 49 7.14 0.03 -16.94
CA ALA A 49 6.09 -0.22 -15.96
C ALA A 49 4.70 0.28 -16.40
N GLU A 50 4.39 0.18 -17.70
CA GLU A 50 3.06 0.46 -18.25
C GLU A 50 2.27 -0.84 -18.36
N VAL A 51 1.04 -0.83 -17.85
CA VAL A 51 0.13 -1.99 -17.91
C VAL A 51 -0.33 -2.19 -19.34
N GLN A 52 0.10 -3.29 -19.95
CA GLN A 52 -0.35 -3.74 -21.26
C GLN A 52 -1.65 -4.54 -21.14
N LYS A 53 -1.70 -5.44 -20.14
CA LYS A 53 -2.87 -6.25 -19.82
C LYS A 53 -2.98 -6.45 -18.31
N SER A 54 -4.20 -6.61 -17.83
CA SER A 54 -4.48 -7.06 -16.48
C SER A 54 -5.68 -7.99 -16.46
N HIS A 55 -5.68 -8.93 -15.51
CA HIS A 55 -6.85 -9.74 -15.22
C HIS A 55 -6.92 -10.09 -13.73
N ILE A 56 -8.14 -10.27 -13.25
CA ILE A 56 -8.42 -10.60 -11.85
C ILE A 56 -9.02 -12.00 -11.83
N ALA A 57 -8.41 -12.93 -11.09
CA ALA A 57 -8.82 -14.33 -11.08
C ALA A 57 -8.69 -14.96 -9.69
N ARG A 58 -9.52 -15.98 -9.44
CA ARG A 58 -9.30 -16.91 -8.32
C ARG A 58 -8.16 -17.83 -8.67
N THR A 59 -7.21 -17.98 -7.77
CA THR A 59 -5.94 -18.67 -7.98
C THR A 59 -5.59 -19.53 -6.76
N VAL A 60 -4.64 -20.43 -6.96
CA VAL A 60 -3.97 -21.15 -5.88
C VAL A 60 -2.49 -20.80 -5.99
N ILE A 61 -1.87 -20.39 -4.88
CA ILE A 61 -0.43 -20.10 -4.83
C ILE A 61 0.23 -20.94 -3.75
N ARG A 62 1.55 -21.13 -3.89
CA ARG A 62 2.43 -21.62 -2.84
C ARG A 62 3.58 -20.64 -2.69
N SER A 63 3.62 -19.91 -1.59
CA SER A 63 4.68 -18.92 -1.37
C SER A 63 6.01 -19.64 -1.14
N ASN A 64 7.06 -19.27 -1.86
CA ASN A 64 8.37 -19.93 -1.73
C ASN A 64 9.21 -19.37 -0.57
N ARG A 65 8.96 -18.13 -0.14
CA ARG A 65 9.71 -17.48 0.93
C ARG A 65 8.88 -16.38 1.58
N ARG A 66 9.03 -16.26 2.91
CA ARG A 66 8.53 -15.12 3.69
C ARG A 66 9.69 -14.16 3.94
N PHE A 67 9.61 -12.96 3.38
CA PHE A 67 10.59 -11.89 3.61
C PHE A 67 10.10 -10.92 4.70
N ALA A 68 11.02 -10.52 5.57
CA ALA A 68 10.94 -9.26 6.30
C ALA A 68 11.35 -8.10 5.38
N TYR A 69 10.95 -6.88 5.71
CA TYR A 69 11.29 -5.70 4.90
C TYR A 69 12.79 -5.43 4.91
N GLU A 70 13.46 -5.73 6.02
CA GLU A 70 14.88 -5.56 6.22
C GLU A 70 15.67 -6.49 5.29
N GLU A 71 15.26 -7.76 5.17
CA GLU A 71 15.88 -8.72 4.25
C GLU A 71 15.72 -8.28 2.79
N ALA A 72 14.51 -7.89 2.39
CA ALA A 72 14.26 -7.41 1.03
C ALA A 72 15.03 -6.10 0.74
N GLN A 73 15.18 -5.24 1.75
CA GLN A 73 15.96 -4.02 1.64
C GLN A 73 17.44 -4.31 1.44
N GLU A 74 18.00 -5.28 2.17
CA GLU A 74 19.39 -5.71 2.02
C GLU A 74 19.65 -6.23 0.59
N VAL A 75 18.73 -7.02 0.03
CA VAL A 75 18.82 -7.47 -1.37
C VAL A 75 18.83 -6.29 -2.35
N ILE A 76 17.97 -5.28 -2.12
CA ILE A 76 17.90 -4.09 -2.96
C ILE A 76 19.19 -3.27 -2.89
N GLU A 77 19.80 -3.16 -1.70
CA GLU A 77 20.99 -2.34 -1.48
C GLU A 77 22.28 -3.03 -1.95
N THR A 78 22.39 -4.35 -1.77
CA THR A 78 23.61 -5.12 -2.06
C THR A 78 23.60 -5.78 -3.43
N GLY A 79 22.42 -6.08 -3.97
CA GLY A 79 22.27 -6.92 -5.16
C GLY A 79 22.58 -8.40 -4.91
N GLU A 80 22.63 -8.84 -3.65
CA GLU A 80 22.92 -10.21 -3.23
C GLU A 80 21.76 -10.79 -2.39
N GLY A 81 21.64 -12.11 -2.35
CA GLY A 81 20.60 -12.83 -1.61
C GLY A 81 19.62 -13.60 -2.50
N ASP A 82 18.70 -14.32 -1.85
CA ASP A 82 17.71 -15.15 -2.54
C ASP A 82 16.71 -14.27 -3.30
N TYR A 83 16.26 -14.75 -4.47
CA TYR A 83 15.30 -14.06 -5.34
C TYR A 83 15.72 -12.63 -5.73
N LYS A 84 17.04 -12.38 -5.78
CA LYS A 84 17.58 -11.05 -6.11
C LYS A 84 17.09 -10.53 -7.47
N GLU A 85 16.97 -11.42 -8.46
CA GLU A 85 16.60 -11.04 -9.82
C GLU A 85 15.15 -10.53 -9.85
N GLU A 86 14.26 -11.23 -9.16
CA GLU A 86 12.86 -10.89 -9.02
C GLU A 86 12.66 -9.62 -8.18
N ILE A 87 13.34 -9.52 -7.04
CA ILE A 87 13.23 -8.36 -6.14
C ILE A 87 13.73 -7.10 -6.83
N LEU A 88 14.89 -7.15 -7.49
CA LEU A 88 15.46 -5.99 -8.20
C LEU A 88 14.60 -5.58 -9.39
N ALA A 89 14.06 -6.54 -10.16
CA ALA A 89 13.15 -6.25 -11.26
C ALA A 89 11.85 -5.59 -10.77
N LEU A 90 11.25 -6.10 -9.68
CA LEU A 90 10.06 -5.50 -9.09
C LEU A 90 10.35 -4.11 -8.52
N ASN A 91 11.52 -3.90 -7.92
CA ASN A 91 11.93 -2.60 -7.40
C ASN A 91 12.08 -1.55 -8.51
N ASP A 92 12.73 -1.89 -9.63
CA ASP A 92 12.85 -1.00 -10.79
C ASP A 92 11.47 -0.59 -11.33
N LEU A 93 10.56 -1.55 -11.49
CA LEU A 93 9.18 -1.26 -11.91
C LEU A 93 8.45 -0.37 -10.89
N ALA A 94 8.61 -0.63 -9.59
CA ALA A 94 8.00 0.17 -8.54
C ALA A 94 8.52 1.61 -8.54
N GLN A 95 9.81 1.84 -8.76
CA GLN A 95 10.37 3.19 -8.88
C GLN A 95 9.77 3.96 -10.06
N LYS A 96 9.58 3.30 -11.21
CA LYS A 96 8.93 3.89 -12.39
C LYS A 96 7.46 4.21 -12.13
N LEU A 97 6.72 3.30 -11.48
CA LEU A 97 5.33 3.53 -11.06
C LEU A 97 5.22 4.73 -10.10
N ARG A 98 6.10 4.78 -9.10
CA ARG A 98 6.17 5.86 -8.11
C ARG A 98 6.44 7.20 -8.78
N LYS A 99 7.45 7.27 -9.65
CA LYS A 99 7.78 8.49 -10.40
C LYS A 99 6.57 9.00 -11.16
N ARG A 100 5.93 8.14 -11.96
CA ARG A 100 4.69 8.49 -12.70
C ARG A 100 3.56 8.95 -11.77
N ARG A 101 3.41 8.32 -10.60
CA ARG A 101 2.39 8.67 -9.60
C ARG A 101 2.58 10.09 -9.07
N PHE A 102 3.83 10.49 -8.76
CA PHE A 102 4.16 11.85 -8.33
C PHE A 102 4.10 12.87 -9.47
N ASP A 103 4.56 12.52 -10.66
CA ASP A 103 4.44 13.36 -11.86
C ASP A 103 2.96 13.68 -12.18
N ASN A 104 2.05 12.74 -11.85
CA ASN A 104 0.60 12.91 -11.95
C ASN A 104 -0.05 13.59 -10.73
N GLY A 105 0.72 14.26 -9.87
CA GLY A 105 0.20 15.11 -8.79
C GLY A 105 -0.11 14.39 -7.47
N SER A 106 0.41 13.18 -7.25
CA SER A 106 0.30 12.54 -5.93
C SER A 106 1.12 13.31 -4.89
N ILE A 107 0.59 13.38 -3.68
CA ILE A 107 1.21 14.07 -2.56
C ILE A 107 1.68 13.03 -1.55
N ASN A 108 2.92 13.14 -1.09
CA ASN A 108 3.40 12.36 0.04
C ASN A 108 3.23 13.17 1.32
N PHE A 109 2.48 12.62 2.27
CA PHE A 109 2.41 13.14 3.63
C PHE A 109 3.30 12.26 4.50
N ASP A 110 4.61 12.49 4.48
CA ASP A 110 5.52 11.78 5.38
C ASP A 110 5.11 12.07 6.83
N ARG A 111 4.69 11.03 7.54
CA ARG A 111 4.41 11.07 8.97
C ARG A 111 5.47 10.26 9.69
N HIS A 112 6.06 10.85 10.72
CA HIS A 112 6.96 10.15 11.60
C HIS A 112 6.15 9.15 12.44
N GLU A 113 6.15 7.89 12.05
CA GLU A 113 5.54 6.82 12.84
C GLU A 113 6.47 6.42 13.98
N VAL A 114 6.02 6.66 15.21
CA VAL A 114 6.71 6.25 16.44
C VAL A 114 6.31 4.82 16.79
N LYS A 115 7.30 3.96 17.04
CA LYS A 115 7.11 2.61 17.58
C LYS A 115 7.86 2.44 18.89
N PHE A 116 7.42 1.47 19.68
CA PHE A 116 7.97 1.15 20.98
C PHE A 116 8.58 -0.24 20.96
N ASP A 117 9.75 -0.39 21.57
CA ASP A 117 10.29 -1.68 21.94
C ASP A 117 9.68 -2.06 23.29
N ILE A 118 9.07 -3.24 23.37
CA ILE A 118 8.37 -3.71 24.56
C ILE A 118 9.04 -4.98 25.06
N ASP A 119 9.25 -5.07 26.38
CA ASP A 119 9.73 -6.29 27.02
C ASP A 119 8.63 -7.35 27.20
N GLU A 120 8.99 -8.53 27.69
CA GLU A 120 8.06 -9.65 27.92
C GLU A 120 6.92 -9.31 28.90
N SER A 121 7.10 -8.28 29.74
CA SER A 121 6.10 -7.82 30.71
C SER A 121 5.14 -6.77 30.15
N GLY A 122 5.33 -6.36 28.89
CA GLY A 122 4.52 -5.32 28.26
C GLY A 122 5.04 -3.89 28.51
N LYS A 123 6.22 -3.72 29.12
CA LYS A 123 6.77 -2.41 29.44
C LYS A 123 7.61 -1.87 28.27
N PRO A 124 7.40 -0.61 27.85
CA PRO A 124 8.22 0.01 26.82
C PRO A 124 9.63 0.26 27.35
N ILE A 125 10.63 -0.32 26.68
CA ILE A 125 12.07 -0.19 26.98
C ILE A 125 12.77 0.79 26.03
N GLY A 126 12.15 1.12 24.90
CA GLY A 126 12.72 1.98 23.88
C GLY A 126 11.67 2.57 22.95
N VAL A 127 12.08 3.59 22.21
CA VAL A 127 11.31 4.21 21.13
C VAL A 127 12.19 4.31 19.91
N TYR A 128 11.64 3.97 18.75
CA TYR A 128 12.27 4.19 17.47
C TYR A 128 11.28 4.78 16.46
N PHE A 129 11.84 5.52 15.49
CA PHE A 129 11.07 6.05 14.38
C PHE A 129 11.14 5.08 13.22
N LYS A 130 9.98 4.63 12.74
CA LYS A 130 9.91 3.77 11.58
C LYS A 130 10.17 4.60 10.33
N VAL A 131 11.19 4.22 9.57
CA VAL A 131 11.55 4.86 8.30
C VAL A 131 11.05 3.98 7.14
N SER A 132 10.28 4.58 6.22
CA SER A 132 9.84 3.90 5.00
C SER A 132 10.98 3.85 3.99
N LYS A 133 11.53 2.66 3.75
CA LYS A 133 12.62 2.41 2.79
C LYS A 133 12.10 1.89 1.46
N GLU A 134 12.99 1.60 0.52
CA GLU A 134 12.62 1.16 -0.83
C GLU A 134 11.82 -0.13 -0.84
N ALA A 135 12.12 -1.10 0.02
CA ALA A 135 11.32 -2.32 0.16
C ALA A 135 9.87 -2.05 0.57
N ASN A 136 9.63 -1.07 1.46
CA ASN A 136 8.27 -0.67 1.84
C ASN A 136 7.52 -0.07 0.65
N LYS A 137 8.19 0.86 -0.05
CA LYS A 137 7.62 1.56 -1.18
C LYS A 137 7.44 0.65 -2.41
N LEU A 138 8.23 -0.42 -2.54
CA LEU A 138 8.04 -1.46 -3.56
C LEU A 138 6.63 -2.06 -3.42
N ILE A 139 6.31 -2.56 -2.23
CA ILE A 139 5.00 -3.15 -1.95
C ILE A 139 3.89 -2.11 -2.09
N GLU A 140 4.11 -0.88 -1.62
CA GLU A 140 3.14 0.22 -1.73
C GLU A 140 2.66 0.41 -3.17
N GLU A 141 3.57 0.50 -4.15
CA GLU A 141 3.20 0.79 -5.54
C GLU A 141 2.40 -0.34 -6.19
N PHE A 142 2.74 -1.60 -5.90
CA PHE A 142 1.97 -2.74 -6.42
C PHE A 142 0.60 -2.88 -5.73
N MET A 143 0.49 -2.57 -4.44
CA MET A 143 -0.80 -2.52 -3.76
C MET A 143 -1.69 -1.39 -4.30
N LEU A 144 -1.12 -0.21 -4.58
CA LEU A 144 -1.83 0.89 -5.23
C LEU A 144 -2.26 0.53 -6.66
N LEU A 145 -1.41 -0.16 -7.43
CA LEU A 145 -1.75 -0.64 -8.76
C LEU A 145 -2.92 -1.64 -8.73
N ALA A 146 -2.86 -2.63 -7.83
CA ALA A 146 -3.92 -3.61 -7.64
C ALA A 146 -5.24 -2.95 -7.23
N ASN A 147 -5.23 -2.10 -6.22
CA ASN A 147 -6.42 -1.42 -5.71
C ASN A 147 -7.09 -0.55 -6.79
N ARG A 148 -6.30 0.22 -7.56
CA ARG A 148 -6.83 1.01 -8.68
C ARG A 148 -7.46 0.12 -9.76
N THR A 149 -6.79 -0.99 -10.12
CA THR A 149 -7.29 -1.92 -11.13
C THR A 149 -8.61 -2.56 -10.73
N VAL A 150 -8.76 -2.96 -9.46
CA VAL A 150 -10.03 -3.50 -8.93
C VAL A 150 -11.12 -2.43 -8.96
N ALA A 151 -10.81 -1.22 -8.51
CA ALA A 151 -11.77 -0.10 -8.54
C ALA A 151 -12.24 0.23 -9.96
N GLU A 152 -11.34 0.24 -10.94
CA GLU A 152 -11.67 0.47 -12.34
C GLU A 152 -12.46 -0.70 -12.94
N PHE A 153 -12.08 -1.94 -12.65
CA PHE A 153 -12.78 -3.13 -13.14
C PHE A 153 -14.25 -3.15 -12.71
N ILE A 154 -14.56 -2.71 -11.48
CA ILE A 154 -15.91 -2.69 -10.94
C ILE A 154 -16.66 -1.40 -11.31
N GLY A 155 -15.98 -0.25 -11.27
CA GLY A 155 -16.57 1.07 -11.49
C GLY A 155 -16.72 1.47 -12.95
N LYS A 156 -15.96 0.85 -13.86
CA LYS A 156 -16.00 1.09 -15.31
C LYS A 156 -16.21 -0.24 -16.06
N PRO A 157 -17.33 -0.94 -15.85
CA PRO A 157 -17.57 -2.22 -16.52
C PRO A 157 -17.61 -2.05 -18.04
N LYS A 158 -17.13 -3.06 -18.75
CA LYS A 158 -17.21 -3.11 -20.22
C LYS A 158 -18.67 -3.26 -20.69
N ASP A 159 -18.89 -2.98 -21.96
CA ASP A 159 -20.15 -3.23 -22.68
C ASP A 159 -21.36 -2.42 -22.18
N GLY A 160 -21.12 -1.21 -21.66
CA GLY A 160 -22.19 -0.28 -21.26
C GLY A 160 -23.03 -0.75 -20.07
N LYS A 161 -22.57 -1.77 -19.34
CA LYS A 161 -23.25 -2.26 -18.13
C LYS A 161 -23.23 -1.19 -17.04
N LYS A 162 -24.27 -1.17 -16.20
CA LYS A 162 -24.28 -0.30 -15.03
C LYS A 162 -23.21 -0.79 -14.03
N PRO A 163 -22.36 0.11 -13.48
CA PRO A 163 -21.42 -0.28 -12.43
C PRO A 163 -22.18 -0.85 -11.23
N LYS A 164 -21.64 -1.92 -10.65
CA LYS A 164 -22.21 -2.53 -9.45
C LYS A 164 -21.95 -1.64 -8.24
N ALA A 165 -22.85 -1.70 -7.26
CA ALA A 165 -22.58 -1.13 -5.95
C ALA A 165 -21.33 -1.79 -5.37
N PHE A 166 -20.38 -0.96 -4.93
CA PHE A 166 -19.09 -1.39 -4.41
C PHE A 166 -18.60 -0.40 -3.36
N VAL A 167 -17.73 -0.87 -2.46
CA VAL A 167 -17.17 -0.05 -1.39
C VAL A 167 -15.92 0.65 -1.94
N TYR A 168 -16.00 1.97 -2.07
CA TYR A 168 -14.87 2.82 -2.47
C TYR A 168 -14.31 3.58 -1.28
N ARG A 169 -13.01 3.83 -1.29
CA ARG A 169 -12.36 4.78 -0.38
C ARG A 169 -12.18 6.10 -1.13
N VAL A 170 -12.98 7.10 -0.77
CA VAL A 170 -12.97 8.42 -1.41
C VAL A 170 -12.28 9.42 -0.49
N HIS A 171 -11.41 10.26 -1.08
CA HIS A 171 -10.82 11.41 -0.42
C HIS A 171 -11.36 12.66 -1.12
N ASP A 172 -12.22 13.41 -0.45
CA ASP A 172 -12.84 14.61 -1.01
C ASP A 172 -11.85 15.76 -1.15
N LEU A 173 -12.26 16.76 -1.93
CA LEU A 173 -11.51 18.01 -2.07
C LEU A 173 -11.34 18.70 -0.71
N PRO A 174 -10.19 19.33 -0.44
CA PRO A 174 -10.01 20.15 0.74
C PRO A 174 -11.07 21.25 0.82
N ASP A 175 -11.49 21.54 2.05
CA ASP A 175 -12.41 22.63 2.35
C ASP A 175 -11.86 23.98 1.84
N PRO A 176 -12.58 24.69 0.93
CA PRO A 176 -12.10 25.94 0.34
C PRO A 176 -11.76 27.02 1.37
N ASP A 177 -12.53 27.11 2.46
CA ASP A 177 -12.34 28.14 3.49
C ASP A 177 -11.08 27.84 4.31
N LYS A 178 -10.80 26.55 4.59
CA LYS A 178 -9.54 26.14 5.23
C LYS A 178 -8.35 26.42 4.32
N MET A 179 -8.48 26.19 3.02
CA MET A 179 -7.42 26.48 2.04
C MET A 179 -7.13 27.98 1.95
N ALA A 180 -8.16 28.83 1.91
CA ALA A 180 -8.00 30.28 1.90
C ALA A 180 -7.34 30.79 3.19
N SER A 181 -7.77 30.27 4.35
CA SER A 181 -7.19 30.60 5.65
C SER A 181 -5.72 30.22 5.73
N PHE A 182 -5.36 29.02 5.26
CA PHE A 182 -3.99 28.56 5.20
C PHE A 182 -3.13 29.41 4.25
N ALA A 183 -3.63 29.74 3.07
CA ALA A 183 -2.93 30.59 2.10
C ALA A 183 -2.62 31.99 2.67
N ALA A 184 -3.59 32.60 3.37
CA ALA A 184 -3.39 33.89 4.04
C ALA A 184 -2.34 33.81 5.16
N PHE A 185 -2.33 32.70 5.93
CA PHE A 185 -1.36 32.47 6.99
C PHE A 185 0.08 32.35 6.44
N ILE A 186 0.31 31.49 5.46
CA ILE A 186 1.67 31.24 4.94
C ILE A 186 2.25 32.43 4.16
N THR A 187 1.39 33.30 3.61
CA THR A 187 1.81 34.53 2.92
C THR A 187 2.60 35.45 3.86
N ARG A 188 2.27 35.46 5.16
CA ARG A 188 3.02 36.22 6.18
C ARG A 188 4.46 35.71 6.37
N PHE A 189 4.72 34.45 6.02
CA PHE A 189 6.03 33.82 6.05
C PHE A 189 6.75 33.89 4.69
N GLY A 190 6.20 34.62 3.71
CA GLY A 190 6.79 34.79 2.38
C GLY A 190 6.45 33.69 1.36
N TYR A 191 5.59 32.73 1.72
CA TYR A 191 5.19 31.64 0.82
C TYR A 191 3.86 31.94 0.13
N LYS A 192 3.73 31.57 -1.14
CA LYS A 192 2.48 31.67 -1.90
C LYS A 192 2.05 30.27 -2.35
N ILE A 193 0.78 29.95 -2.17
CA ILE A 193 0.18 28.70 -2.64
C ILE A 193 -1.02 29.00 -3.54
N LYS A 194 -1.20 28.18 -4.57
CA LYS A 194 -2.44 28.17 -5.35
C LYS A 194 -3.47 27.33 -4.57
N THR A 195 -4.61 27.92 -4.24
CA THR A 195 -5.69 27.25 -3.51
C THR A 195 -6.57 26.38 -4.40
N GLU A 196 -6.43 26.53 -5.72
CA GLU A 196 -7.11 25.72 -6.73
C GLU A 196 -6.13 24.70 -7.31
N GLY A 197 -6.50 23.42 -7.29
CA GLY A 197 -5.77 22.38 -8.00
C GLY A 197 -6.05 22.41 -9.49
N SER A 198 -5.13 21.89 -10.31
CA SER A 198 -5.46 21.51 -11.69
C SER A 198 -6.58 20.47 -11.64
N LYS A 199 -7.71 20.73 -12.31
CA LYS A 199 -8.74 19.72 -12.55
C LYS A 199 -8.06 18.51 -13.18
N ALA A 200 -8.16 17.36 -12.52
CA ALA A 200 -7.79 16.07 -13.08
C ALA A 200 -8.81 15.65 -14.14
#